data_AF-G1V266-F1
#
_entry.id   AF-G1V266-F1
#
_cell.length_a   1.000
_cell.length_b   1.000
_cell.length_c   1.000
_cell.angle_alpha   90.00
_cell.angle_beta   90.00
_cell.angle_gamma   90.00
#
_symmetry.space_group_name_H-M   'P 1'
#
loop_
_entity.id
_entity.type
_entity.pdbx_description
1 polymer ?
#
loop_
_entity_poly.entity_id
_entity_poly.type
_entity_poly.pdbx_seq_one_letter_code
_entity_poly.pdbx_strand_id
1 'polypeptide(L)' 'MSATVFLSRSGRCAGRVPLSLLVFKLIRSGEEAAAQALQELPLPFQCRRVWWLLSGNKLSVEV' A
#
# COMPACT_ATOMS: atom_id res chain seq x y z
N MET A 1 -10.07 -2.91 -8.76
CA MET A 1 -8.76 -2.61 -9.42
C MET A 1 -7.65 -3.10 -8.50
N SER A 2 -6.57 -3.68 -9.03
CA SER A 2 -5.44 -4.16 -8.23
C SER A 2 -4.13 -3.49 -8.65
N ALA A 3 -3.29 -3.13 -7.68
CA ALA A 3 -1.97 -2.60 -7.92
C ALA A 3 -0.94 -3.32 -7.04
N THR A 4 0.31 -3.35 -7.49
CA THR A 4 1.41 -3.94 -6.70
C THR A 4 2.57 -2.96 -6.67
N VAL A 5 3.09 -2.71 -5.47
CA VAL A 5 4.29 -1.90 -5.24
C VAL A 5 5.33 -2.75 -4.52
N PHE A 6 6.60 -2.42 -4.73
CA PHE A 6 7.72 -3.09 -4.09
C PHE A 6 8.22 -2.28 -2.91
N LEU A 7 8.62 -2.98 -1.86
CA LEU A 7 9.15 -2.41 -0.63
C LEU A 7 10.64 -2.72 -0.50
N SER A 8 11.31 -1.89 0.25
CA SER A 8 12.73 -2.02 0.57
C SER A 8 12.97 -3.19 1.52
N ARG A 9 12.02 -3.45 2.43
CA ARG A 9 12.08 -4.56 3.39
C ARG A 9 11.05 -5.62 3.10
N SER A 10 11.40 -6.86 3.43
CA SER A 10 10.48 -7.99 3.39
C SER A 10 9.62 -8.05 4.66
N GLY A 11 8.38 -8.52 4.51
CA GLY A 11 7.50 -8.83 5.61
C GLY A 11 6.29 -9.65 5.17
N ARG A 12 5.42 -9.99 6.12
CA ARG A 12 4.20 -10.71 5.83
C ARG A 12 3.06 -10.22 6.71
N CYS A 13 2.16 -9.43 6.12
CA CYS A 13 1.05 -8.79 6.78
C CYS A 13 -0.11 -8.66 5.79
N ALA A 14 -1.34 -8.57 6.27
CA ALA A 14 -2.48 -8.27 5.42
C ALA A 14 -3.51 -7.48 6.21
N GLY A 15 -4.42 -6.82 5.52
CA GLY A 15 -5.53 -6.17 6.17
C GLY A 15 -6.40 -5.37 5.23
N ARG A 16 -7.36 -4.67 5.83
CA ARG A 16 -8.28 -3.78 5.13
C ARG A 16 -8.33 -2.43 5.84
N VAL A 17 -7.80 -1.40 5.19
CA VAL A 17 -7.70 -0.05 5.78
C VAL A 17 -7.95 1.02 4.71
N PRO A 18 -8.33 2.25 5.10
CA PRO A 18 -8.30 3.39 4.19
C PRO A 18 -6.93 3.56 3.51
N LEU A 19 -6.94 3.94 2.22
CA LEU A 19 -5.71 4.14 1.45
C LEU A 19 -4.77 5.16 2.13
N SER A 20 -5.32 6.23 2.70
CA SER A 20 -4.56 7.24 3.45
C SER A 20 -3.81 6.66 4.65
N LEU A 21 -4.44 5.74 5.40
CA LEU A 21 -3.78 5.07 6.52
C LEU A 21 -2.70 4.08 6.06
N LEU A 22 -2.88 3.42 4.92
CA LEU A 22 -1.85 2.57 4.34
C LEU A 22 -0.62 3.38 3.94
N VAL A 23 -0.82 4.50 3.24
CA VAL A 23 0.25 5.44 2.86
C VAL A 23 0.98 5.95 4.10
N PHE A 24 0.25 6.36 5.14
CA PHE A 24 0.86 6.82 6.38
C PHE A 24 1.72 5.74 7.07
N LYS A 25 1.25 4.48 7.08
CA LYS A 25 2.04 3.35 7.62
C LYS A 25 3.33 3.11 6.84
N LEU A 26 3.30 3.25 5.52
CA LEU A 26 4.49 3.09 4.68
C LEU A 26 5.53 4.17 4.98
N ILE A 27 5.11 5.43 5.06
CA ILE A 27 5.99 6.55 5.44
C ILE A 27 6.59 6.31 6.82
N ARG A 28 5.78 5.91 7.81
CA ARG A 28 6.24 5.60 9.17
C ARG A 28 7.22 4.42 9.22
N SER A 29 7.19 3.53 8.23
CA SER A 29 8.10 2.39 8.12
C SER A 29 9.37 2.72 7.31
N GLY A 30 9.49 3.95 6.80
CA GLY A 30 10.59 4.40 5.94
C GLY A 30 10.45 3.97 4.47
N GLU A 31 9.26 3.56 4.04
CA GLU A 31 8.96 3.11 2.67
C GLU A 31 8.33 4.25 1.86
N GLU A 32 9.03 5.39 1.77
CA GLU A 32 8.53 6.61 1.12
C GLU A 32 8.30 6.42 -0.38
N ALA A 33 9.19 5.69 -1.06
CA ALA A 33 9.05 5.40 -2.48
C ALA A 33 7.78 4.58 -2.79
N ALA A 34 7.46 3.60 -1.94
CA ALA A 34 6.24 2.81 -2.09
C ALA A 34 4.98 3.61 -1.74
N ALA A 35 5.06 4.51 -0.77
CA ALA A 35 3.98 5.45 -0.45
C ALA A 35 3.68 6.39 -1.64
N GLN A 36 4.72 6.94 -2.27
CA GLN A 36 4.57 7.79 -3.46
C GLN A 36 4.00 7.00 -4.64
N ALA A 37 4.53 5.80 -4.92
CA ALA A 37 3.98 4.92 -5.96
C ALA A 37 2.49 4.63 -5.73
N LEU A 38 2.07 4.45 -4.48
CA LEU A 38 0.65 4.27 -4.14
C LEU A 38 -0.22 5.50 -4.38
N GLN A 39 0.34 6.70 -4.24
CA GLN A 39 -0.36 7.96 -4.51
C GLN A 39 -0.45 8.29 -6.01
N GLU A 40 0.54 7.87 -6.79
CA GLU A 40 0.56 8.06 -8.24
C GLU A 40 -0.36 7.10 -8.99
N LEU A 41 -0.76 5.99 -8.35
CA LEU A 41 -1.72 5.08 -8.96
C LEU A 41 -3.07 5.77 -9.17
N PRO A 42 -3.77 5.45 -10.28
CA PRO A 42 -5.12 5.95 -10.55
C PRO A 42 -6.18 5.23 -9.69
N LEU A 43 -5.85 4.96 -8.42
CA LEU A 43 -6.81 4.46 -7.45
C LEU A 43 -7.74 5.62 -7.08
N PRO A 44 -9.06 5.38 -6.94
CA PRO A 44 -9.93 6.42 -6.43
C PRO A 44 -9.47 6.74 -5.01
N PHE A 45 -8.90 7.93 -4.79
CA PHE A 45 -8.54 8.39 -3.44
C PHE A 45 -9.75 8.44 -2.49
N GLN A 46 -10.97 8.42 -3.05
CA GLN A 46 -12.23 8.28 -2.33
C GLN A 46 -12.54 6.85 -1.86
N CYS A 47 -11.70 5.86 -2.19
CA CYS A 47 -11.89 4.49 -1.73
C CYS A 47 -11.68 4.39 -0.23
N ARG A 48 -12.82 4.29 0.48
CA ARG A 48 -12.89 4.26 1.94
C ARG A 48 -12.03 3.17 2.56
N ARG A 49 -11.87 2.02 1.89
CA ARG A 49 -11.07 0.89 2.37
C ARG A 49 -10.53 0.09 1.19
N VAL A 50 -9.22 -0.13 1.20
CA VAL A 50 -8.52 -1.01 0.28
C VAL A 50 -8.08 -2.26 1.03
N TRP A 51 -8.17 -3.40 0.37
CA TRP A 51 -7.52 -4.62 0.84
C TRP A 51 -6.04 -4.52 0.48
N TRP A 52 -5.16 -4.94 1.38
CA TRP A 52 -3.74 -4.96 1.11
C TRP A 52 -3.12 -6.23 1.66
N LEU A 53 -2.14 -6.73 0.91
CA LEU A 53 -1.38 -7.93 1.22
C LEU A 53 0.11 -7.63 1.01
N LEU A 54 0.86 -7.74 2.08
CA LEU A 54 2.30 -7.75 2.11
C LEU A 54 2.78 -9.21 2.07
N SER A 55 3.51 -9.58 1.03
CA SER A 55 4.12 -10.90 0.88
C SER A 55 5.56 -10.77 0.42
N GLY A 56 6.50 -11.02 1.32
CA GLY A 56 7.91 -10.71 1.07
C GLY A 56 8.08 -9.21 0.93
N ASN A 57 8.69 -8.76 -0.17
CA ASN A 57 8.85 -7.34 -0.48
C ASN A 57 7.75 -6.79 -1.41
N LYS A 58 6.67 -7.55 -1.65
CA LYS A 58 5.57 -7.14 -2.52
C LYS A 58 4.38 -6.70 -1.68
N LEU A 59 3.88 -5.51 -1.95
CA LEU A 59 2.63 -5.00 -1.41
C LEU A 59 1.60 -4.93 -2.53
N SER A 60 0.65 -5.85 -2.49
CA SER A 60 -0.52 -5.86 -3.38
C SER A 60 -1.66 -5.12 -2.71
N VAL A 61 -2.32 -4.24 -3.45
CA VAL A 61 -3.45 -3.43 -3.00
C VAL A 61 -4.62 -3.66 -3.94
N GLU A 62 -5.78 -3.98 -3.39
CA GLU A 62 -7.01 -4.25 -4.12
C GLU A 62 -8.14 -3.33 -3.64
N VAL A 63 -8.87 -2.80 -4.62
CA VAL A 63 -9.99 -1.85 -4.46
C VAL A 63 -11.26 -2.45 -5.02
#